data_AF-A0A1J5C5M0-F1
#
_entry.id   AF-A0A1J5C5M0-F1
#
_cell.length_a   1.000
_cell.length_b   1.000
_cell.length_c   1.000
_cell.angle_alpha   90.00
_cell.angle_beta   90.00
_cell.angle_gamma   90.00
#
_symmetry.space_group_name_H-M   'P 1'
#
loop_
_entity.id
_entity.type
_entity.pdbx_description
1 polymer ?
#
loop_
_entity_poly.entity_id
_entity_poly.type
_entity_poly.pdbx_seq_one_letter_code
_entity_poly.pdbx_strand_id
1 'polypeptide(L)'
;MKIDFRLLTIVACAFVVAGAAIVMTRQATNSAVVMEIIPPKGVAMTDRVPNGMQLEVTAKGLTLTLPECNLDKYKDKFFLHLYTRSGLEKNPPAFINLDFFLAQETGLAQQIHGEKSCVYLKPLSDFSPQQVNIGQFTVPNGNCCEITWSRTYIFDRNLLDK
;
A
#
# COMPACT_ATOMS: atom_id res chain seq x y z
N MET A 1 -3.36 52.97 26.27
CA MET A 1 -2.71 52.40 25.06
C MET A 1 -3.81 52.00 24.08
N LYS A 2 -3.85 52.62 22.89
CA LYS A 2 -4.76 52.20 21.81
C LYS A 2 -4.05 51.07 21.05
N ILE A 3 -4.59 49.86 21.12
CA ILE A 3 -4.11 48.74 20.31
C ILE A 3 -4.63 48.97 18.89
N ASP A 4 -3.72 49.12 17.95
CA ASP A 4 -4.01 49.36 16.55
C ASP A 4 -4.51 48.05 15.91
N PHE A 5 -5.83 47.93 15.75
CA PHE A 5 -6.49 46.71 15.28
C PHE A 5 -6.00 46.23 13.91
N ARG A 6 -5.40 47.12 13.10
CA ARG A 6 -4.84 46.77 11.79
C ARG A 6 -3.61 45.86 11.88
N LEU A 7 -2.81 45.99 12.95
CA LEU A 7 -1.63 45.15 13.14
C LEU A 7 -2.03 43.72 13.55
N LEU A 8 -3.11 43.59 14.34
CA LEU A 8 -3.61 42.29 14.80
C LEU A 8 -4.14 41.43 13.64
N THR A 9 -4.79 42.06 12.65
CA THR A 9 -5.34 41.35 11.48
C THR A 9 -4.25 40.81 10.56
N ILE A 10 -3.14 41.53 10.39
CA ILE A 10 -2.01 41.10 9.54
C ILE A 10 -1.28 39.92 10.17
N VAL A 11 -1.09 39.95 11.49
CA VAL A 11 -0.46 38.83 12.22
C VAL A 11 -1.35 37.59 12.18
N ALA A 12 -2.67 37.74 12.36
CA ALA A 12 -3.60 36.61 12.28
C ALA A 12 -3.63 35.96 10.87
N CYS A 13 -3.59 36.76 9.79
CA CYS A 13 -3.54 36.21 8.43
C CYS A 13 -2.22 35.48 8.13
N ALA A 14 -1.07 35.95 8.64
CA ALA A 14 0.21 35.28 8.43
C ALA A 14 0.27 33.89 9.11
N PHE A 15 -0.32 33.75 10.30
CA PHE A 15 -0.38 32.46 11.00
C PHE A 15 -1.35 31.46 10.35
N VAL A 16 -2.47 31.92 9.76
CA VAL A 16 -3.40 31.03 9.04
C VAL A 16 -2.78 30.49 7.75
N VAL A 17 -2.00 31.30 7.02
CA VAL A 17 -1.32 30.85 5.79
C VAL A 17 -0.15 29.92 6.10
N ALA A 18 0.59 30.15 7.19
CA ALA A 18 1.64 29.23 7.65
C ALA A 18 1.07 27.88 8.15
N GLY A 19 -0.07 27.90 8.85
CA GLY A 19 -0.77 26.68 9.28
C GLY A 19 -1.32 25.86 8.11
N ALA A 20 -1.84 26.51 7.07
CA ALA A 20 -2.33 25.82 5.87
C ALA A 20 -1.20 25.21 5.02
N ALA A 21 -0.01 25.83 4.99
CA ALA A 21 1.16 25.27 4.30
C ALA A 21 1.73 24.03 5.01
N ILE A 22 1.59 23.92 6.33
CA ILE A 22 2.09 22.76 7.09
C ILE A 22 1.15 21.55 6.96
N VAL A 23 -0.14 21.75 6.70
CA VAL A 23 -1.09 20.63 6.54
C VAL A 23 -1.02 20.01 5.13
N MET A 24 -0.51 20.73 4.12
CA MET A 24 -0.43 20.21 2.74
C MET A 24 0.89 19.52 2.36
N THR A 25 1.86 19.39 3.27
CA THR A 25 3.18 18.78 2.95
C THR A 25 3.31 17.29 3.32
N ARG A 26 2.22 16.60 3.69
CA ARG A 26 2.21 15.13 3.86
C ARG A 26 1.34 14.36 2.87
N GLN A 27 1.12 14.90 1.68
CA GLN A 27 0.67 14.13 0.52
C GLN A 27 1.68 14.22 -0.63
N ALA A 28 2.91 13.77 -0.36
CA ALA A 28 3.81 13.32 -1.43
C ALA A 28 3.59 11.82 -1.66
N THR A 29 2.35 11.45 -1.97
CA THR A 29 1.97 10.14 -2.51
C THR A 29 1.84 10.27 -4.01
N ASN A 30 2.97 10.31 -4.71
CA ASN A 30 2.99 10.21 -6.17
C ASN A 30 3.91 9.07 -6.59
N SER A 31 3.59 7.86 -6.14
CA SER A 31 3.84 6.67 -6.95
C SER A 31 2.47 6.21 -7.40
N ALA A 32 1.94 6.87 -8.44
CA ALA A 32 0.66 6.51 -9.00
C ALA A 32 0.78 5.08 -9.58
N VAL A 33 -0.09 4.19 -9.11
CA VAL A 33 -0.32 2.89 -9.75
C VAL A 33 -0.74 3.17 -11.19
N VAL A 34 0.08 2.78 -12.15
CA VAL A 34 -0.18 3.06 -13.58
C VAL A 34 -1.20 2.08 -14.14
N MET A 35 -1.18 0.86 -13.64
CA MET A 35 -2.06 -0.21 -14.10
C MET A 35 -2.20 -1.25 -13.01
N GLU A 36 -3.46 -1.54 -12.64
CA GLU A 36 -3.83 -2.75 -11.90
C GLU A 36 -4.28 -3.78 -12.93
N ILE A 37 -3.48 -4.83 -13.13
CA ILE A 37 -3.85 -5.91 -14.06
C ILE A 37 -4.67 -6.94 -13.29
N ILE A 38 -5.96 -7.03 -13.61
CA ILE A 38 -6.86 -8.13 -13.22
C ILE A 38 -6.72 -9.22 -14.30
N PRO A 39 -6.49 -10.49 -13.95
CA PRO A 39 -6.26 -11.54 -14.93
C PRO A 39 -7.44 -11.73 -15.92
N PRO A 40 -7.17 -12.17 -17.17
CA PRO A 40 -8.19 -12.28 -18.22
C PRO A 40 -9.21 -13.41 -17.96
N LYS A 41 -10.43 -13.22 -18.52
CA LYS A 41 -11.60 -14.13 -18.45
C LYS A 41 -11.24 -15.60 -18.73
N GLY A 42 -11.67 -16.50 -17.84
CA GLY A 42 -11.51 -17.95 -17.97
C GLY A 42 -10.81 -18.60 -16.76
N VAL A 43 -10.16 -17.78 -15.93
CA VAL A 43 -9.78 -18.14 -14.56
C VAL A 43 -11.03 -17.94 -13.68
N ALA A 44 -11.33 -18.90 -12.79
CA ALA A 44 -12.46 -18.76 -11.88
C ALA A 44 -12.32 -17.46 -11.08
N MET A 45 -13.36 -16.61 -11.07
CA MET A 45 -13.34 -15.36 -10.31
C MET A 45 -13.32 -15.65 -8.80
N THR A 46 -12.13 -15.72 -8.21
CA THR A 46 -11.89 -15.40 -6.79
C THR A 46 -11.27 -13.99 -6.66
N ASP A 47 -11.52 -13.16 -7.69
CA ASP A 47 -10.80 -11.94 -8.12
C ASP A 47 -10.95 -10.67 -7.26
N ARG A 48 -11.25 -10.77 -5.97
CA ARG A 48 -11.31 -9.57 -5.11
C ARG A 48 -10.44 -9.74 -3.90
N VAL A 49 -9.64 -8.70 -3.62
CA VAL A 49 -9.06 -8.49 -2.30
C VAL A 49 -10.18 -8.81 -1.29
N PRO A 50 -9.95 -9.73 -0.35
CA PRO A 50 -10.98 -10.20 0.57
C PRO A 50 -11.84 -9.07 1.13
N ASN A 51 -13.16 -9.22 1.06
CA ASN A 51 -14.10 -8.16 1.41
C ASN A 51 -13.81 -7.58 2.79
N GLY A 52 -13.59 -6.26 2.83
CA GLY A 52 -13.25 -5.51 4.04
C GLY A 52 -11.77 -5.16 4.16
N MET A 53 -10.86 -5.92 3.54
CA MET A 53 -9.44 -5.58 3.51
C MET A 53 -9.20 -4.43 2.53
N GLN A 54 -8.52 -3.37 3.00
CA GLN A 54 -8.03 -2.31 2.12
C GLN A 54 -6.56 -2.56 1.82
N LEU A 55 -6.20 -2.41 0.54
CA LEU A 55 -4.86 -2.65 0.01
C LEU A 55 -4.38 -1.36 -0.65
N GLU A 56 -3.26 -0.83 -0.18
CA GLU A 56 -2.55 0.28 -0.82
C GLU A 56 -1.12 -0.15 -1.14
N VAL A 57 -0.72 0.04 -2.40
CA VAL A 57 0.60 -0.34 -2.88
C VAL A 57 1.25 0.86 -3.56
N THR A 58 2.44 1.22 -3.08
CA THR A 58 3.28 2.26 -3.65
C THR A 58 4.68 1.71 -3.92
N ALA A 59 5.52 2.44 -4.65
CA ALA A 59 6.92 2.04 -4.83
C ALA A 59 7.69 2.00 -3.50
N LYS A 60 7.22 2.70 -2.46
CA LYS A 60 7.86 2.76 -1.14
C LYS A 60 7.40 1.67 -0.18
N GLY A 61 6.23 1.09 -0.40
CA GLY A 61 5.63 0.21 0.59
C GLY A 61 4.28 -0.36 0.19
N LEU A 62 3.95 -1.45 0.87
CA LEU A 62 2.63 -2.08 0.90
C LEU A 62 1.97 -1.77 2.25
N THR A 63 0.72 -1.34 2.21
CA THR A 63 -0.15 -1.16 3.38
C THR A 63 -1.36 -2.07 3.25
N LEU A 64 -1.62 -2.88 4.27
CA LEU A 64 -2.82 -3.70 4.40
C LEU A 64 -3.60 -3.23 5.62
N THR A 65 -4.86 -2.86 5.43
CA THR A 65 -5.75 -2.43 6.52
C THR A 65 -6.86 -3.44 6.70
N LEU A 66 -6.95 -3.99 7.92
CA LEU A 66 -7.99 -4.92 8.32
C LEU A 66 -9.02 -4.23 9.24
N PRO A 67 -10.31 -4.23 8.89
CA PRO A 67 -11.36 -3.73 9.75
C PRO A 67 -11.48 -4.63 10.97
N GLU A 68 -11.77 -4.01 12.12
CA GLU A 68 -11.94 -4.66 13.43
C GLU A 68 -10.74 -5.50 13.89
N CYS A 69 -9.59 -5.40 13.22
CA CYS A 69 -8.45 -6.30 13.42
C CYS A 69 -8.81 -7.79 13.27
N ASN A 70 -9.79 -8.11 12.42
CA ASN A 70 -10.28 -9.48 12.27
C ASN A 70 -9.32 -10.34 11.44
N LEU A 71 -8.30 -10.91 12.09
CA LEU A 71 -7.32 -11.80 11.47
C LEU A 71 -7.90 -13.17 11.08
N ASP A 72 -9.04 -13.56 11.66
CA ASP A 72 -9.62 -14.88 11.39
C ASP A 72 -10.08 -15.04 9.93
N LYS A 73 -10.40 -13.93 9.27
CA LYS A 73 -10.77 -13.90 7.84
C LYS A 73 -9.56 -13.91 6.90
N TYR A 74 -8.35 -13.73 7.40
CA TYR A 74 -7.14 -13.53 6.58
C TYR A 74 -5.98 -14.45 7.03
N LYS A 75 -6.29 -15.73 7.29
CA LYS A 75 -5.36 -16.74 7.80
C LYS A 75 -4.37 -17.27 6.76
N ASP A 76 -4.71 -17.14 5.48
CA ASP A 76 -3.88 -17.63 4.38
C ASP A 76 -2.58 -16.84 4.24
N LYS A 77 -1.55 -17.48 3.66
CA LYS A 77 -0.27 -16.83 3.39
C LYS A 77 -0.46 -15.74 2.35
N PHE A 78 0.30 -14.67 2.51
CA PHE A 78 0.48 -13.65 1.50
C PHE A 78 1.81 -13.85 0.80
N PHE A 79 1.87 -13.54 -0.49
CA PHE A 79 3.11 -13.43 -1.23
C PHE A 79 3.24 -12.02 -1.80
N LEU A 80 4.48 -11.55 -1.91
CA LEU A 80 4.84 -10.32 -2.57
C LEU A 80 6.04 -10.56 -3.49
N HIS A 81 5.81 -10.47 -4.79
CA HIS A 81 6.87 -10.52 -5.80
C HIS A 81 7.27 -9.11 -6.20
N LEU A 82 8.53 -8.77 -5.94
CA LEU A 82 9.12 -7.49 -6.30
C LEU A 82 9.97 -7.63 -7.55
N TYR A 83 9.61 -6.90 -8.59
CA TYR A 83 10.32 -6.88 -9.85
C TYR A 83 11.08 -5.57 -9.97
N THR A 84 12.40 -5.64 -9.85
CA THR A 84 13.29 -4.52 -10.16
C THR A 84 13.46 -4.40 -11.68
N ARG A 85 13.97 -3.26 -12.15
CA ARG A 85 14.27 -3.08 -13.58
C ARG A 85 15.18 -4.18 -14.13
N SER A 86 16.29 -4.44 -13.44
CA SER A 86 17.25 -5.49 -13.84
C SER A 86 16.67 -6.90 -13.73
N GLY A 87 15.64 -7.10 -12.91
CA GLY A 87 14.89 -8.35 -12.83
C GLY A 87 13.99 -8.57 -14.05
N LEU A 88 13.25 -7.54 -14.47
CA LEU A 88 12.33 -7.59 -15.62
C LEU A 88 13.05 -7.81 -16.95
N GLU A 89 14.27 -7.32 -17.10
CA GLU A 89 15.07 -7.46 -18.33
C GLU A 89 15.67 -8.87 -18.51
N LYS A 90 15.52 -9.78 -17.53
CA LYS A 90 16.00 -11.18 -17.62
C LYS A 90 14.98 -12.08 -18.32
N ASN A 91 15.47 -13.23 -18.81
CA ASN A 91 14.62 -14.28 -19.37
C ASN A 91 14.90 -15.64 -18.70
N PRO A 92 13.99 -16.17 -17.86
CA PRO A 92 12.73 -15.54 -17.45
C PRO A 92 12.95 -14.32 -16.54
N PRO A 93 11.96 -13.42 -16.42
CA PRO A 93 12.03 -12.31 -15.47
C PRO A 93 12.32 -12.81 -14.06
N ALA A 94 13.28 -12.17 -13.40
CA ALA A 94 13.60 -12.46 -12.01
C ALA A 94 12.85 -11.52 -11.07
N PHE A 95 12.46 -12.05 -9.91
CA PHE A 95 11.80 -11.32 -8.84
C PHE A 95 12.36 -11.71 -7.49
N ILE A 96 12.15 -10.84 -6.51
CA ILE A 96 12.37 -11.12 -5.09
C ILE A 96 11.04 -11.58 -4.52
N ASN A 97 11.01 -12.76 -3.91
CA ASN A 97 9.82 -13.28 -3.24
C ASN A 97 9.85 -12.94 -1.74
N LEU A 98 8.74 -12.43 -1.22
CA LEU A 98 8.51 -12.20 0.19
C LEU A 98 7.17 -12.83 0.59
N ASP A 99 7.24 -13.96 1.30
CA ASP A 99 6.05 -14.61 1.86
C ASP A 99 5.84 -14.18 3.31
N PHE A 100 4.60 -13.94 3.71
CA PHE A 100 4.28 -13.55 5.08
C PHE A 100 2.88 -13.97 5.52
N PHE A 101 2.68 -13.99 6.84
CA PHE A 101 1.38 -14.26 7.48
C PHE A 101 1.00 -13.09 8.36
N LEU A 102 -0.17 -12.49 8.17
CA LEU A 102 -0.60 -11.35 9.00
C LEU A 102 -0.65 -11.67 10.50
N ALA A 103 -0.92 -12.92 10.88
CA ALA A 103 -0.89 -13.36 12.27
C ALA A 103 0.51 -13.34 12.92
N GLN A 104 1.57 -13.32 12.11
CA GLN A 104 2.96 -13.25 12.56
C GLN A 104 3.54 -11.83 12.41
N GLU A 105 2.77 -10.90 11.85
CA GLU A 105 3.18 -9.52 11.64
C GLU A 105 2.72 -8.63 12.78
N THR A 106 3.54 -7.61 13.09
CA THR A 106 3.17 -6.57 14.04
C THR A 106 2.25 -5.55 13.34
N GLY A 107 0.95 -5.64 13.59
CA GLY A 107 -0.04 -4.66 13.14
C GLY A 107 -0.11 -3.43 14.05
N LEU A 108 -0.40 -2.27 13.47
CA LEU A 108 -0.68 -1.02 14.17
C LEU A 108 -2.19 -0.83 14.29
N ALA A 109 -2.73 -0.84 15.51
CA ALA A 109 -4.13 -0.54 15.75
C ALA A 109 -4.40 0.97 15.52
N GLN A 110 -5.41 1.29 14.72
CA GLN A 110 -5.82 2.66 14.39
C GLN A 110 -7.34 2.79 14.44
N GLN A 111 -7.82 4.01 14.63
CA GLN A 111 -9.23 4.39 14.51
C GLN A 111 -9.44 4.99 13.13
N ILE A 112 -10.16 4.29 12.25
CA ILE A 112 -10.45 4.72 10.87
C ILE A 112 -11.97 4.80 10.74
N HIS A 113 -12.49 5.99 10.41
CA HIS A 113 -13.94 6.25 10.32
C HIS A 113 -14.75 5.89 11.59
N GLY A 114 -14.14 5.93 12.77
CA GLY A 114 -14.79 5.57 14.04
C GLY A 114 -14.72 4.08 14.40
N GLU A 115 -14.12 3.27 13.53
CA GLU A 115 -13.95 1.83 13.75
C GLU A 115 -12.48 1.49 14.02
N LYS A 116 -12.27 0.52 14.92
CA LYS A 116 -10.93 -0.04 15.16
C LYS A 116 -10.49 -0.79 13.91
N SER A 117 -9.30 -0.52 13.42
CA SER A 117 -8.66 -1.21 12.31
C SER A 117 -7.23 -1.60 12.67
N CYS A 118 -6.67 -2.63 12.04
CA CYS A 118 -5.27 -3.00 12.15
C CYS A 118 -4.57 -2.75 10.82
N VAL A 119 -3.51 -1.94 10.85
CA VAL A 119 -2.72 -1.55 9.69
C VAL A 119 -1.38 -2.28 9.72
N TYR A 120 -1.08 -3.00 8.64
CA TYR A 120 0.17 -3.72 8.46
C TYR A 120 0.98 -3.04 7.38
N LEU A 121 2.23 -2.73 7.69
CA LEU A 121 3.14 -2.00 6.81
C LEU A 121 4.30 -2.91 6.41
N LYS A 122 4.53 -3.01 5.10
CA LYS A 122 5.68 -3.69 4.53
C LYS A 122 6.50 -2.67 3.73
N PRO A 123 7.62 -2.17 4.27
CA PRO A 123 8.47 -1.23 3.54
C PRO A 123 9.11 -1.92 2.34
N LEU A 124 9.10 -1.22 1.20
CA LEU A 124 9.69 -1.66 -0.07
C LEU A 124 10.81 -0.72 -0.55
N SER A 125 11.13 0.31 0.21
CA SER A 125 12.13 1.35 -0.11
C SER A 125 13.49 0.79 -0.49
N ASP A 126 13.89 -0.33 0.12
CA ASP A 126 15.22 -0.91 -0.10
C ASP A 126 15.33 -1.66 -1.44
N PHE A 127 14.19 -1.90 -2.11
CA PHE A 127 14.12 -2.71 -3.33
C PHE A 127 13.88 -1.88 -4.60
N SER A 128 13.35 -0.66 -4.49
CA SER A 128 12.99 0.21 -5.64
C SER A 128 12.24 -0.55 -6.76
N PRO A 129 11.11 -1.21 -6.47
CA PRO A 129 10.41 -2.04 -7.44
C PRO A 129 9.82 -1.21 -8.58
N GLN A 130 9.81 -1.78 -9.79
CA GLN A 130 9.13 -1.25 -10.97
C GLN A 130 7.74 -1.90 -11.14
N GLN A 131 7.62 -3.13 -10.68
CA GLN A 131 6.38 -3.88 -10.64
C GLN A 131 6.32 -4.67 -9.34
N VAL A 132 5.11 -4.78 -8.78
CA VAL A 132 4.81 -5.52 -7.57
C VAL A 132 3.63 -6.44 -7.87
N ASN A 133 3.76 -7.73 -7.55
CA ASN A 133 2.62 -8.64 -7.52
C ASN A 133 2.37 -9.05 -6.06
N ILE A 134 1.16 -8.83 -5.57
CA ILE A 134 0.71 -9.17 -4.21
C ILE A 134 -0.49 -10.09 -4.32
N GLY A 135 -0.55 -11.09 -3.46
CA GLY A 135 -1.71 -11.98 -3.39
C GLY A 135 -1.73 -12.81 -2.13
N GLN A 136 -2.73 -13.67 -2.05
CA GLN A 136 -2.79 -14.73 -1.06
C GLN A 136 -2.72 -16.09 -1.73
N PHE A 137 -2.21 -17.05 -0.98
CA PHE A 137 -2.15 -18.43 -1.41
C PHE A 137 -2.36 -19.38 -0.23
N THR A 138 -2.89 -20.55 -0.55
CA THR A 138 -2.98 -21.69 0.35
C THR A 138 -2.02 -22.79 -0.09
N VAL A 139 -1.63 -23.65 0.84
CA VAL A 139 -0.78 -24.82 0.56
C VAL A 139 -1.57 -26.07 0.93
N PRO A 140 -2.57 -26.47 0.12
CA PRO A 140 -3.38 -27.63 0.43
C PRO A 140 -2.49 -28.89 0.32
N ASN A 141 -2.49 -29.70 1.38
CA ASN A 141 -1.82 -31.00 1.42
C ASN A 141 -0.30 -30.99 1.10
N GLY A 142 0.39 -29.87 1.35
CA GLY A 142 1.85 -29.77 1.18
C GLY A 142 2.36 -29.74 -0.26
N ASN A 143 1.47 -29.61 -1.25
CA ASN A 143 1.82 -29.48 -2.67
C ASN A 143 1.88 -28.00 -3.10
N CYS A 144 2.17 -27.78 -4.39
CA CYS A 144 2.22 -26.45 -5.03
C CYS A 144 1.03 -25.57 -4.60
N CYS A 145 1.34 -24.30 -4.37
CA CYS A 145 0.43 -23.31 -3.79
C CYS A 145 -0.78 -23.03 -4.69
N GLU A 146 -1.98 -22.97 -4.10
CA GLU A 146 -3.17 -22.46 -4.78
C GLU A 146 -3.29 -20.96 -4.49
N ILE A 147 -3.17 -20.13 -5.52
CA ILE A 147 -3.32 -18.67 -5.40
C ILE A 147 -4.81 -18.36 -5.28
N THR A 148 -5.22 -17.79 -4.14
CA THR A 148 -6.63 -17.47 -3.87
C THR A 148 -7.03 -16.12 -4.49
N TRP A 149 -6.10 -15.16 -4.54
CA TRP A 149 -6.22 -13.94 -5.34
C TRP A 149 -4.84 -13.34 -5.57
N SER A 150 -4.71 -12.50 -6.60
CA SER A 150 -3.52 -11.69 -6.82
C SER A 150 -3.83 -10.38 -7.54
N ARG A 151 -2.94 -9.41 -7.38
CA ARG A 151 -2.96 -8.09 -8.02
C ARG A 151 -1.55 -7.69 -8.42
N THR A 152 -1.42 -7.21 -9.66
CA THR A 152 -0.17 -6.68 -10.18
C THR A 152 -0.26 -5.16 -10.32
N TYR A 153 0.73 -4.48 -9.76
CA TYR A 153 0.91 -3.04 -9.77
C TYR A 153 2.18 -2.70 -10.55
N ILE A 154 2.07 -1.78 -11.50
CA ILE A 154 3.21 -1.26 -12.28
C ILE A 154 3.35 0.23 -11.97
N PHE A 155 4.58 0.69 -11.72
CA PHE A 155 4.86 2.09 -11.39
C PHE A 155 5.49 2.83 -12.57
N ASP A 156 5.07 4.09 -12.79
CA ASP A 156 5.65 4.96 -13.84
C ASP A 156 7.02 5.48 -13.38
N ARG A 157 8.01 5.40 -14.25
CA ARG A 157 9.36 5.93 -14.00
C ARG A 157 9.37 7.45 -13.91
N ASN A 158 8.49 8.16 -14.63
CA ASN A 158 8.51 9.62 -14.70
C ASN A 158 8.03 10.33 -13.43
N LEU A 159 7.48 9.57 -12.46
CA LEU A 159 6.96 10.08 -11.18
C LEU A 159 7.82 9.68 -9.98
N LEU A 160 8.80 8.80 -10.15
CA LEU A 160 9.67 8.32 -9.06
C LEU A 160 10.96 9.14 -8.90
N ASP A 161 11.36 9.88 -9.93
CA ASP A 161 12.58 10.70 -9.97
C ASP A 161 12.31 12.22 -9.80
N LYS A 162 11.12 12.63 -9.34
CA LYS A 162 10.77 14.04 -9.04
C LYS A 162 10.61 14.32 -7.56
#